data_AF-A0A5M5ZN72-F1
#
_entry.id   AF-A0A5M5ZN72-F1
#
_cell.length_a   1.000
_cell.length_b   1.000
_cell.length_c   1.000
_cell.angle_alpha   90.00
_cell.angle_beta   90.00
_cell.angle_gamma   90.00
#
_symmetry.space_group_name_H-M   'P 1'
#
loop_
_entity.id
_entity.type
_entity.pdbx_description
1 polymer ?
#
loop_
_entity_poly.entity_id
_entity_poly.type
_entity_poly.pdbx_seq_one_letter_code
_entity_poly.pdbx_strand_id
1 'polypeptide(L)'
;MLKSTKLKNTLLVGATAILVSCGGQKEIKMGSYAYDAQFLKDHGIEYTELVSADGNSKVMVIPAWQGRVMTTSASGDEGDSYGWINYRFINEGKVSSQFNPVGGEERFWLGPEGGPFSLYFKEGQEQVY
;
A
#
# COMPACT_ATOMS: atom_id res chain seq x y z
N MET A 1 -22.24 -35.24 -72.37
CA MET A 1 -22.47 -33.94 -73.05
C MET A 1 -23.70 -33.33 -72.39
N LEU A 2 -23.74 -32.18 -71.71
CA LEU A 2 -22.96 -30.92 -71.71
C LEU A 2 -22.74 -30.42 -70.26
N LYS A 3 -21.69 -29.61 -70.07
CA LYS A 3 -21.36 -28.80 -68.88
C LYS A 3 -22.37 -27.66 -68.64
N SER A 4 -22.48 -27.19 -67.38
CA SER A 4 -22.47 -25.75 -67.07
C SER A 4 -22.11 -25.49 -65.60
N THR A 5 -21.73 -24.25 -65.29
CA THR A 5 -20.69 -23.83 -64.34
C THR A 5 -21.28 -22.98 -63.20
N LYS A 6 -20.62 -23.03 -62.03
CA LYS A 6 -20.61 -22.15 -60.83
C LYS A 6 -21.59 -20.96 -60.74
N LEU A 7 -22.11 -20.75 -59.52
CA LEU A 7 -22.11 -19.42 -58.91
C LEU A 7 -21.88 -19.49 -57.38
N LYS A 8 -20.83 -18.80 -56.92
CA LYS A 8 -20.50 -18.55 -55.52
C LYS A 8 -21.34 -17.35 -55.04
N ASN A 9 -21.86 -17.40 -53.81
CA ASN A 9 -22.33 -16.27 -52.98
C ASN A 9 -22.87 -16.90 -51.68
N THR A 10 -22.69 -16.43 -50.46
CA THR A 10 -21.92 -15.36 -49.85
C THR A 10 -21.90 -15.70 -48.35
N LEU A 11 -20.74 -15.46 -47.75
CA LEU A 11 -20.42 -15.49 -46.33
C LEU A 11 -21.52 -14.86 -45.44
N LEU A 12 -21.99 -15.56 -44.40
CA LEU A 12 -22.53 -14.91 -43.21
C LEU A 12 -22.10 -15.70 -41.96
N VAL A 13 -20.84 -15.49 -41.58
CA VAL A 13 -20.34 -15.84 -40.25
C VAL A 13 -20.98 -14.85 -39.28
N GLY A 14 -22.00 -15.30 -38.54
CA GLY A 14 -22.57 -14.55 -37.44
C GLY A 14 -21.55 -14.43 -36.31
N ALA A 15 -20.90 -13.27 -36.22
CA ALA A 15 -20.01 -12.94 -35.12
C ALA A 15 -20.83 -12.58 -33.88
N THR A 16 -20.92 -13.50 -32.92
CA THR A 16 -21.37 -13.19 -31.56
C THR A 16 -20.23 -12.43 -30.88
N ALA A 17 -20.27 -11.10 -30.94
CA ALA A 17 -19.31 -10.24 -30.27
C ALA A 17 -19.49 -10.35 -28.75
N ILE A 18 -18.53 -11.01 -28.09
CA ILE A 18 -18.40 -11.01 -26.63
C ILE A 18 -17.97 -9.59 -26.23
N LEU A 19 -18.91 -8.80 -25.70
CA LEU A 19 -18.62 -7.53 -25.03
C LEU A 19 -18.05 -7.82 -23.64
N VAL A 20 -16.79 -8.27 -23.57
CA VAL A 20 -15.99 -8.11 -22.35
C VAL A 20 -15.61 -6.64 -22.30
N SER A 21 -16.39 -5.89 -21.52
CA SER A 21 -16.10 -4.50 -21.16
C SER A 21 -14.67 -4.43 -20.61
N CYS A 22 -13.79 -3.74 -21.31
CA CYS A 22 -12.48 -3.30 -20.82
C CYS A 22 -12.68 -2.33 -19.65
N GLY A 23 -12.98 -2.85 -18.47
CA GLY A 23 -12.62 -2.19 -17.22
C GLY A 23 -11.13 -2.41 -17.04
N GLY A 24 -10.30 -1.55 -17.65
CA GLY A 24 -8.86 -1.59 -17.44
C GLY A 24 -8.60 -1.44 -15.94
N GLN A 25 -8.01 -2.47 -15.31
CA GLN A 25 -7.48 -2.33 -13.96
C GLN A 25 -6.44 -1.22 -14.03
N LYS A 26 -6.72 -0.10 -13.37
CA LYS A 26 -5.78 1.02 -13.31
C LYS A 26 -4.56 0.55 -12.53
N GLU A 27 -3.39 0.62 -13.16
CA GLU A 27 -2.13 0.17 -12.58
C GLU A 27 -1.82 1.00 -11.33
N ILE A 28 -1.66 0.34 -10.18
CA ILE A 28 -1.27 1.00 -8.93
C ILE A 28 0.23 1.28 -9.00
N LYS A 29 0.59 2.55 -9.15
CA LYS A 29 1.97 2.99 -9.36
C LYS A 29 2.76 2.97 -8.04
N MET A 30 3.96 2.39 -8.05
CA MET A 30 4.89 2.48 -6.92
C MET A 30 5.14 3.93 -6.50
N GLY A 31 5.01 4.19 -5.19
CA GLY A 31 5.13 5.52 -4.61
C GLY A 31 3.80 6.29 -4.53
N SER A 32 2.67 5.69 -4.94
CA SER A 32 1.35 6.25 -4.64
C SER A 32 0.82 5.76 -3.30
N TYR A 33 -0.12 6.49 -2.71
CA TYR A 33 -0.79 6.10 -1.48
C TYR A 33 -1.44 4.70 -1.58
N ALA A 34 -2.12 4.41 -2.69
CA ALA A 34 -2.73 3.10 -2.93
C ALA A 34 -1.71 1.96 -3.02
N TYR A 35 -0.51 2.23 -3.54
CA TYR A 35 0.54 1.22 -3.60
C TYR A 35 0.97 0.82 -2.20
N ASP A 36 1.24 1.82 -1.35
CA ASP A 36 1.66 1.63 0.04
C ASP A 36 0.57 0.91 0.85
N ALA A 37 -0.69 1.30 0.64
CA ALA A 37 -1.85 0.66 1.26
C ALA A 37 -1.97 -0.83 0.89
N GLN A 38 -1.86 -1.13 -0.41
CA GLN A 38 -1.91 -2.50 -0.90
C GLN A 38 -0.71 -3.32 -0.41
N PHE A 39 0.49 -2.74 -0.45
CA PHE A 39 1.71 -3.38 0.03
C PHE A 39 1.61 -3.78 1.50
N LEU A 40 1.15 -2.88 2.37
CA LEU A 40 0.99 -3.17 3.80
C LEU A 40 -0.09 -4.24 4.04
N LYS A 41 -1.21 -4.16 3.32
CA LYS A 41 -2.29 -5.15 3.39
C LYS A 41 -1.81 -6.54 2.98
N ASP A 42 -1.03 -6.66 1.92
CA ASP A 42 -0.49 -7.94 1.44
C ASP A 42 0.49 -8.57 2.44
N HIS A 43 1.10 -7.76 3.30
CA HIS A 43 1.96 -8.20 4.40
C HIS A 43 1.20 -8.40 5.72
N GLY A 44 -0.13 -8.32 5.71
CA GLY A 44 -0.97 -8.50 6.90
C GLY A 44 -0.83 -7.38 7.93
N ILE A 45 -0.39 -6.19 7.51
CA ILE A 45 -0.22 -5.04 8.38
C ILE A 45 -1.51 -4.21 8.34
N GLU A 46 -2.20 -4.17 9.47
CA GLU A 46 -3.41 -3.36 9.62
C GLU A 46 -3.09 -1.88 9.78
N TYR A 47 -3.88 -1.03 9.13
CA TYR A 47 -3.79 0.42 9.22
C TYR A 47 -5.17 1.05 9.48
N THR A 48 -5.15 2.19 10.15
CA THR A 48 -6.30 3.10 10.26
C THR A 48 -6.08 4.27 9.32
N GLU A 49 -7.13 4.64 8.61
CA GLU A 49 -7.10 5.72 7.63
C GLU A 49 -7.96 6.89 8.10
N LEU A 50 -7.38 8.08 8.12
CA LEU A 50 -8.13 9.33 8.27
C LEU A 50 -8.25 9.98 6.89
N VAL A 51 -9.47 10.34 6.50
CA VAL A 51 -9.78 10.87 5.18
C VAL A 51 -10.54 12.19 5.32
N SER A 52 -10.15 13.21 4.57
CA SER A 52 -10.91 14.46 4.48
C SER A 52 -12.27 14.22 3.80
N ALA A 53 -13.23 15.12 4.04
CA ALA A 53 -14.58 14.99 3.48
C ALA A 53 -14.63 14.94 1.94
N ASP A 54 -13.63 15.53 1.27
CA ASP A 54 -13.49 15.52 -0.19
C ASP A 54 -12.67 14.33 -0.72
N GLY A 55 -12.14 13.47 0.16
CA GLY A 55 -11.36 12.28 -0.20
C GLY A 55 -9.90 12.53 -0.58
N ASN A 56 -9.46 13.79 -0.66
CA ASN A 56 -8.14 14.13 -1.20
C ASN A 56 -7.03 13.99 -0.16
N SER A 57 -7.26 14.44 1.07
CA SER A 57 -6.27 14.32 2.15
C SER A 57 -6.45 13.00 2.87
N LYS A 58 -5.38 12.21 2.91
CA LYS A 58 -5.36 10.90 3.56
C LYS A 58 -4.18 10.80 4.53
N VAL A 59 -4.41 10.20 5.70
CA VAL A 59 -3.37 9.89 6.68
C VAL A 59 -3.46 8.41 7.02
N MET A 60 -2.38 7.67 6.77
CA MET A 60 -2.27 6.25 7.11
C MET A 60 -1.54 6.08 8.44
N VAL A 61 -2.23 5.51 9.43
CA VAL A 61 -1.69 5.26 10.77
C VAL A 61 -1.58 3.76 11.01
N ILE A 62 -0.46 3.28 11.55
CA ILE A 62 -0.28 1.87 11.93
C ILE A 62 -0.31 1.75 13.46
N PRO A 63 -1.43 1.28 14.03
CA PRO A 63 -1.56 1.14 15.49
C PRO A 63 -0.48 0.24 16.08
N ALA A 64 -0.18 -0.89 15.41
CA ALA A 64 0.83 -1.85 15.85
C ALA A 64 2.26 -1.28 15.92
N TRP A 65 2.53 -0.16 15.24
CA TRP A 65 3.83 0.52 15.25
C TRP A 65 3.78 1.82 16.06
N GLN A 66 3.14 1.77 17.23
CA GLN A 66 3.01 2.90 18.15
C GLN A 66 2.26 4.10 17.53
N GLY A 67 1.23 3.82 16.73
CA GLY A 67 0.46 4.88 16.06
C GLY A 67 1.29 5.69 15.07
N ARG A 68 2.32 5.07 14.47
CA ARG A 68 3.16 5.69 13.44
C ARG A 68 2.31 6.14 12.26
N VAL A 69 2.55 7.37 11.79
CA VAL A 69 2.05 7.81 10.49
C VAL A 69 2.98 7.23 9.44
N MET A 70 2.49 6.27 8.67
CA MET A 70 3.30 5.63 7.64
C MET A 70 3.45 6.52 6.42
N THR A 71 2.35 7.13 5.99
CA THR A 71 2.36 8.07 4.88
C THR A 71 1.08 8.90 4.88
N THR A 72 1.16 10.08 4.29
CA THR A 72 0.04 10.93 3.94
C THR A 72 -0.02 11.17 2.43
N SER A 73 -1.18 11.64 1.96
CA SER A 73 -1.33 12.13 0.58
C SER A 73 -2.31 13.30 0.54
N ALA A 74 -2.14 14.19 -0.44
CA ALA A 74 -3.04 15.30 -0.73
C ALA A 74 -3.89 15.09 -1.99
N SER A 75 -3.81 13.92 -2.63
CA SER A 75 -4.58 13.60 -3.85
C SER A 75 -5.18 12.19 -3.83
N GLY A 76 -5.58 11.74 -2.64
CA GLY A 76 -6.23 10.46 -2.43
C GLY A 76 -5.33 9.27 -2.73
N ASP A 77 -5.95 8.17 -3.14
CA ASP A 77 -5.29 6.89 -3.44
C ASP A 77 -4.26 6.97 -4.58
N GLU A 78 -4.50 7.87 -5.53
CA GLU A 78 -3.67 8.05 -6.72
C GLU A 78 -2.56 9.08 -6.53
N GLY A 79 -2.62 9.83 -5.43
CA GLY A 79 -1.62 10.81 -5.09
C GLY A 79 -0.30 10.19 -4.65
N ASP A 80 0.75 11.00 -4.66
CA ASP A 80 2.04 10.62 -4.11
C ASP A 80 1.90 10.25 -2.63
N SER A 81 2.65 9.23 -2.24
CA SER A 81 2.93 8.88 -0.86
C SER A 81 4.06 9.75 -0.35
N TYR A 82 3.85 10.49 0.75
CA TYR A 82 4.86 11.39 1.30
C TYR A 82 5.80 10.72 2.31
N GLY A 83 5.41 9.57 2.86
CA GLY A 83 6.24 8.78 3.75
C GLY A 83 7.28 7.92 3.03
N TRP A 84 8.43 7.69 3.68
CA TRP A 84 9.40 6.71 3.21
C TRP A 84 9.10 5.33 3.81
N ILE A 85 8.83 4.32 2.99
CA ILE A 85 8.58 2.95 3.45
C ILE A 85 9.77 2.05 3.12
N ASN A 86 10.23 1.27 4.11
CA ASN A 86 11.28 0.29 3.90
C ASN A 86 10.72 -1.03 3.37
N TYR A 87 10.33 -1.02 2.09
CA TYR A 87 9.78 -2.19 1.39
C TYR A 87 10.64 -3.44 1.53
N ARG A 88 11.96 -3.30 1.45
CA ARG A 88 12.88 -4.44 1.56
C ARG A 88 12.76 -5.10 2.93
N PHE A 89 12.82 -4.32 4.00
CA PHE A 89 12.75 -4.83 5.36
C PHE A 89 11.40 -5.50 5.65
N ILE A 90 10.29 -4.90 5.20
CA ILE A 90 8.95 -5.47 5.40
C ILE A 90 8.78 -6.78 4.64
N ASN A 91 9.27 -6.87 3.39
CA ASN A 91 9.26 -8.13 2.61
C ASN A 91 10.10 -9.24 3.27
N GLU A 92 11.21 -8.89 3.95
CA GLU A 92 12.02 -9.89 4.65
C GLU A 92 11.24 -10.55 5.81
N GLY A 93 10.21 -9.89 6.36
CA GLY A 93 9.34 -10.43 7.42
C GLY A 93 10.05 -10.72 8.74
N LYS A 94 11.29 -10.24 8.91
CA LYS A 94 12.12 -10.51 10.09
C LYS A 94 11.98 -9.40 11.11
N VAL A 95 11.44 -9.74 12.28
CA VAL A 95 11.41 -8.85 13.44
C VAL A 95 12.72 -8.98 14.21
N SER A 96 13.44 -7.87 14.36
CA SER A 96 14.60 -7.74 15.24
C SER A 96 14.15 -7.39 16.65
N SER A 97 14.82 -7.97 17.65
CA SER A 97 14.66 -7.59 19.06
C SER A 97 15.27 -6.23 19.40
N GLN A 98 16.15 -5.71 18.56
CA GLN A 98 16.81 -4.43 18.77
C GLN A 98 16.09 -3.28 18.06
N PHE A 99 15.88 -3.39 16.74
CA PHE A 99 15.30 -2.31 15.96
C PHE A 99 14.68 -2.79 14.64
N ASN A 100 13.50 -2.26 14.32
CA ASN A 100 12.71 -2.61 13.12
C ASN A 100 12.53 -1.36 12.24
N PRO A 101 13.40 -1.12 11.25
CA PRO A 101 13.40 0.09 10.42
C PRO A 101 12.32 0.06 9.34
N VAL A 102 11.03 0.01 9.73
CA VAL A 102 9.89 -0.06 8.80
C VAL A 102 9.68 1.21 7.97
N GLY A 103 10.25 2.34 8.40
CA GLY A 103 10.08 3.65 7.77
C GLY A 103 8.96 4.47 8.42
N GLY A 104 8.25 5.26 7.63
CA GLY A 104 7.17 6.15 8.01
C GLY A 104 7.48 7.62 7.75
N GLU A 105 6.42 8.43 7.73
CA GLU A 105 6.50 9.89 7.62
C GLU A 105 6.74 10.53 9.00
N GLU A 106 6.07 10.03 10.03
CA GLU A 106 6.22 10.55 11.40
C GLU A 106 6.16 9.40 12.43
N ARG A 107 7.00 9.51 13.46
CA ARG A 107 7.07 8.60 14.59
C ARG A 107 6.80 9.36 15.88
N PHE A 108 5.66 9.07 16.49
CA PHE A 108 5.39 9.51 17.85
C PHE A 108 6.50 9.04 18.81
N TRP A 109 7.13 9.97 19.52
CA TRP A 109 8.22 9.71 20.46
C TRP A 109 7.90 10.30 21.82
N LEU A 110 8.23 9.56 22.88
CA LEU A 110 8.06 10.01 24.26
C LEU A 110 9.42 10.16 24.92
N GLY A 111 9.50 10.97 25.96
CA GLY A 111 10.74 11.18 26.69
C GLY A 111 10.50 11.29 28.19
N PRO A 112 11.57 11.24 29.00
CA PRO A 112 12.97 11.20 28.57
C PRO A 112 13.42 9.81 28.09
N GLU A 113 14.32 9.78 27.11
CA GLU A 113 14.86 8.53 26.55
C GLU A 113 15.86 7.85 27.52
N GLY A 114 16.62 8.65 28.27
CA GLY A 114 17.62 8.20 29.23
C GLY A 114 17.56 8.95 30.55
N GLY A 115 18.34 8.48 31.53
CA GLY A 115 18.40 9.05 32.87
C GLY A 115 17.37 8.46 33.83
N PRO A 116 17.44 8.83 35.13
CA PRO A 116 16.71 8.15 36.20
C PRO A 116 15.18 8.17 36.07
N PHE A 117 14.63 9.03 35.20
CA PHE A 117 13.20 9.14 34.91
C PHE A 117 12.82 8.65 33.50
N SER A 118 13.70 7.91 32.83
CA SER A 118 13.46 7.41 31.48
C SER A 118 12.23 6.49 31.43
N LEU A 119 11.46 6.65 30.36
CA LEU A 119 10.27 5.83 30.10
C LEU A 119 10.60 4.48 29.45
N TYR A 120 11.85 4.24 29.07
CA TYR A 120 12.26 3.09 28.26
C TYR A 120 12.99 1.99 29.04
N PHE A 121 13.40 2.27 30.28
CA PHE A 121 14.00 1.26 31.16
C PHE A 121 12.95 0.69 32.10
N LYS A 122 13.13 -0.58 32.48
CA LYS A 122 12.29 -1.21 33.48
C LYS A 122 12.46 -0.52 34.82
N GLU A 123 11.35 -0.31 35.53
CA GLU A 123 11.36 0.25 36.87
C GLU A 123 12.28 -0.55 37.81
N GLY A 124 13.11 0.15 38.57
CA GLY A 124 14.04 -0.45 39.53
C GLY A 124 15.26 -1.16 38.93
N GLN A 125 15.45 -1.16 37.60
CA GLN A 125 16.69 -1.64 36.99
C GLN A 125 17.76 -0.55 36.99
N GLU A 126 18.99 -0.92 37.32
CA GLU A 126 20.15 -0.04 37.20
C GLU A 126 20.38 0.31 35.72
N GLN A 127 20.49 1.60 35.45
CA GLN A 127 20.76 2.10 34.10
C GLN A 127 22.27 2.14 33.89
N VAL A 128 22.79 1.21 33.10
CA VAL A 128 24.21 1.18 32.70
C VAL A 128 24.36 2.01 31.43
N TYR A 129 25.14 3.09 31.52
CA TYR A 129 25.40 4.05 30.44
C TYR A 129 26.76 3.82 29.77
#